data_AF-A0A660Y3P2-F1
#
_entry.id   AF-A0A660Y3P2-F1
#
_cell.length_a   1.000
_cell.length_b   1.000
_cell.length_c   1.000
_cell.angle_alpha   90.00
_cell.angle_beta   90.00
_cell.angle_gamma   90.00
#
_symmetry.space_group_name_H-M   'P 1'
#
loop_
_entity.id
_entity.type
_entity.pdbx_description
1 polymer ?
#
loop_
_entity_poly.entity_id
_entity_poly.type
_entity_poly.pdbx_seq_one_letter_code
_entity_poly.pdbx_strand_id
1 'polypeptide(L)'
;MDEGLKLYSLALIVATCTGLPLEWTIAGCGVVAIAYLLLGGLWAEMMTDFVQFLVQFVITILLVPVVLKAVGGWSSMWAQLPPDRFRLFSERFDLPYILVFLVVIVLSYNGGTWGLAQRFYALGKPGDAKKAALLSAALYLVYPLAIYIPVWASPILLGPLAEGQREQAYILVAQKFLPTIAPGLLGLLVSAMFAATMSMIDSDIN
;
A
#
# COMPACT_ATOMS: atom_id res chain seq x y z
N MET A 1 -23.22 7.75 -1.27
CA MET A 1 -23.59 7.11 -2.55
C MET A 1 -22.58 6.01 -2.90
N ASP A 2 -21.35 6.18 -2.45
CA ASP A 2 -20.20 5.36 -2.80
C ASP A 2 -20.06 4.06 -1.97
N GLU A 3 -20.60 4.01 -0.74
CA GLU A 3 -20.73 2.76 0.04
C GLU A 3 -21.68 1.76 -0.63
N GLY A 4 -22.71 2.27 -1.31
CA GLY A 4 -23.62 1.45 -2.12
C GLY A 4 -22.91 0.84 -3.34
N LEU A 5 -21.90 1.52 -3.91
CA LEU A 5 -21.13 1.01 -5.04
C LEU A 5 -20.18 -0.12 -4.62
N LYS A 6 -19.55 -0.01 -3.44
CA LYS A 6 -18.73 -1.09 -2.86
C LYS A 6 -19.55 -2.30 -2.51
N LEU A 7 -20.69 -2.08 -1.86
CA LEU A 7 -21.61 -3.15 -1.54
C LEU A 7 -22.08 -3.85 -2.81
N TYR A 8 -22.35 -3.08 -3.87
CA TYR A 8 -22.68 -3.60 -5.19
C TYR A 8 -21.54 -4.43 -5.80
N SER A 9 -20.31 -3.92 -5.80
CA SER A 9 -19.13 -4.65 -6.33
C SER A 9 -18.83 -5.93 -5.56
N LEU A 10 -18.91 -5.90 -4.23
CA LEU A 10 -18.75 -7.07 -3.36
C LEU A 10 -19.86 -8.09 -3.64
N ALA A 11 -21.12 -7.64 -3.66
CA ALA A 11 -22.27 -8.48 -3.93
C ALA A 11 -22.24 -9.08 -5.34
N LEU A 12 -21.70 -8.37 -6.33
CA LEU A 12 -21.52 -8.88 -7.69
C LEU A 12 -20.55 -10.06 -7.72
N ILE A 13 -19.41 -9.95 -7.03
CA ILE A 13 -18.42 -11.04 -6.94
C ILE A 13 -19.06 -12.25 -6.26
N VAL A 14 -19.73 -12.03 -5.12
CA VAL A 14 -20.39 -13.10 -4.37
C VAL A 14 -21.52 -13.75 -5.18
N ALA A 15 -22.34 -12.97 -5.88
CA ALA A 15 -23.41 -13.48 -6.72
C ALA A 15 -22.86 -14.31 -7.88
N THR A 16 -21.74 -13.87 -8.48
CA THR A 16 -21.06 -14.60 -9.57
C THR A 16 -20.52 -15.95 -9.11
N CYS A 17 -20.02 -16.04 -7.87
CA CYS A 17 -19.50 -17.28 -7.31
C CYS A 17 -20.59 -18.23 -6.78
N THR A 18 -21.71 -17.70 -6.28
CA THR A 18 -22.77 -18.49 -5.63
C THR A 18 -23.95 -18.81 -6.55
N GLY A 19 -24.09 -18.09 -7.67
CA GLY A 19 -25.23 -18.22 -8.60
C GLY A 19 -26.54 -17.63 -8.05
N LEU A 20 -26.49 -16.89 -6.94
CA LEU A 20 -27.66 -16.26 -6.34
C LEU A 20 -28.07 -15.00 -7.10
N PRO A 21 -29.37 -14.60 -7.05
CA PRO A 21 -29.80 -13.33 -7.62
C PRO A 21 -29.09 -12.16 -6.95
N LEU A 22 -28.68 -11.17 -7.76
CA LEU A 22 -27.88 -10.04 -7.31
C LEU A 22 -28.58 -9.24 -6.19
N GLU A 23 -29.90 -9.03 -6.30
CA GLU A 23 -30.68 -8.27 -5.32
C GLU A 23 -30.62 -8.88 -3.91
N TRP A 24 -30.77 -10.21 -3.81
CA TRP A 24 -30.67 -10.93 -2.54
C TRP A 24 -29.25 -10.93 -1.99
N THR A 25 -28.25 -10.99 -2.86
CA THR A 25 -26.85 -10.94 -2.47
C THR A 25 -26.46 -9.56 -1.94
N ILE A 26 -26.93 -8.49 -2.57
CA ILE A 26 -26.75 -7.10 -2.10
C ILE A 26 -27.36 -6.94 -0.71
N ALA A 27 -28.60 -7.39 -0.51
CA ALA A 27 -29.28 -7.30 0.78
C ALA A 27 -28.52 -8.08 1.86
N GLY A 28 -28.08 -9.31 1.58
CA GLY A 28 -27.33 -10.15 2.51
C GLY A 28 -25.96 -9.55 2.88
N CYS A 29 -25.17 -9.17 1.88
CA CYS A 29 -23.89 -8.49 2.09
C CYS A 29 -24.06 -7.18 2.86
N GLY A 30 -25.14 -6.43 2.59
CA GLY A 30 -25.42 -5.15 3.24
C GLY A 30 -25.72 -5.31 4.72
N VAL A 31 -26.53 -6.31 5.09
CA VAL A 31 -26.81 -6.63 6.50
C VAL A 31 -25.54 -7.04 7.24
N VAL A 32 -24.70 -7.89 6.63
CA VAL A 32 -23.43 -8.31 7.25
C VAL A 32 -22.47 -7.13 7.41
N ALA A 33 -22.34 -6.29 6.38
CA ALA A 33 -21.49 -5.10 6.43
C ALA A 33 -21.95 -4.10 7.50
N ILE A 34 -23.25 -3.82 7.58
CA ILE A 34 -23.84 -2.96 8.61
C ILE A 34 -23.62 -3.57 10.00
N ALA A 35 -23.83 -4.88 10.17
CA ALA A 35 -23.58 -5.55 11.44
C ALA A 35 -22.10 -5.45 11.86
N TYR A 36 -21.16 -5.63 10.93
CA TYR A 36 -19.73 -5.48 11.20
C TYR A 36 -19.36 -4.04 11.59
N LEU A 37 -19.88 -3.05 10.86
CA LEU A 37 -19.64 -1.63 11.16
C LEU A 37 -20.23 -1.22 12.51
N LEU A 38 -21.43 -1.68 12.85
CA LEU A 38 -22.09 -1.36 14.12
C LEU A 38 -21.40 -2.04 15.32
N LEU A 39 -20.86 -3.25 15.14
CA LEU A 39 -20.19 -3.98 16.21
C LEU A 39 -18.73 -3.58 16.40
N GLY A 40 -18.02 -3.24 15.31
CA GLY A 40 -16.58 -3.00 15.30
C GLY A 40 -16.17 -1.53 15.20
N GLY A 41 -16.95 -0.70 14.52
CA GLY A 41 -16.67 0.71 14.27
C GLY A 41 -15.30 0.98 13.65
N LEU A 42 -14.83 2.24 13.78
CA LEU A 42 -13.50 2.68 13.35
C LEU A 42 -12.35 1.82 13.92
N TRP A 43 -12.55 1.19 15.07
CA TRP A 43 -11.52 0.36 15.70
C TRP A 43 -11.28 -0.93 14.92
N ALA A 44 -12.34 -1.60 14.45
CA ALA A 44 -12.20 -2.80 13.64
C ALA A 44 -11.55 -2.52 12.28
N GLU A 45 -11.91 -1.41 11.63
CA GLU A 45 -11.27 -0.93 10.41
C GLU A 45 -9.77 -0.64 10.62
N MET A 46 -9.43 0.05 11.72
CA MET A 46 -8.03 0.31 12.06
C MET A 46 -7.23 -0.98 12.33
N MET A 47 -7.85 -2.01 12.90
CA MET A 47 -7.19 -3.30 13.11
C MET A 47 -6.94 -4.03 11.80
N THR A 48 -7.89 -4.01 10.85
CA THR A 48 -7.69 -4.61 9.53
C THR A 48 -6.59 -3.91 8.75
N ASP A 49 -6.56 -2.58 8.76
CA ASP A 49 -5.49 -1.78 8.16
C ASP A 49 -4.12 -2.12 8.77
N PHE A 50 -4.07 -2.22 10.10
CA PHE A 50 -2.84 -2.51 10.82
C PHE A 50 -2.28 -3.89 10.45
N VAL A 51 -3.14 -4.91 10.34
CA VAL A 51 -2.71 -6.25 9.94
C VAL A 51 -2.18 -6.26 8.51
N GLN A 52 -2.86 -5.60 7.57
CA GLN A 52 -2.42 -5.51 6.18
C GLN A 52 -1.07 -4.80 6.06
N PHE A 53 -0.94 -3.65 6.73
CA PHE A 53 0.32 -2.91 6.81
C PHE A 53 1.43 -3.77 7.40
N LEU A 54 1.17 -4.47 8.51
CA LEU A 54 2.17 -5.30 9.18
C LEU A 54 2.67 -6.44 8.28
N VAL A 55 1.75 -7.10 7.57
CA VAL A 55 2.09 -8.17 6.62
C VAL A 55 2.99 -7.63 5.49
N GLN A 56 2.60 -6.53 4.85
CA GLN A 56 3.41 -5.90 3.80
C GLN A 56 4.75 -5.40 4.33
N PHE A 57 4.76 -4.81 5.52
CA PHE A 57 5.96 -4.30 6.17
C PHE A 57 6.98 -5.42 6.41
N VAL A 58 6.56 -6.50 7.06
CA VAL A 58 7.42 -7.65 7.36
C VAL A 58 7.96 -8.27 6.07
N ILE A 59 7.11 -8.49 5.06
CA ILE A 59 7.53 -9.04 3.77
C ILE A 59 8.58 -8.15 3.10
N THR A 60 8.36 -6.84 3.08
CA THR A 60 9.31 -5.87 2.49
C THR A 60 10.65 -5.93 3.21
N ILE A 61 10.65 -5.88 4.54
CA ILE A 61 11.89 -5.90 5.35
C ILE A 61 12.64 -7.23 5.18
N LEU A 62 11.95 -8.35 5.02
CA LEU A 62 12.56 -9.65 4.72
C LEU A 62 13.14 -9.71 3.30
N LEU A 63 12.50 -9.05 2.33
CA LEU A 63 12.92 -9.06 0.93
C LEU A 63 14.21 -8.24 0.71
N VAL A 64 14.37 -7.11 1.41
CA VAL A 64 15.52 -6.19 1.29
C VAL A 64 16.88 -6.91 1.41
N PRO A 65 17.21 -7.66 2.48
CA PRO A 65 18.51 -8.30 2.62
C PRO A 65 18.75 -9.40 1.57
N VAL A 66 17.69 -10.10 1.16
CA VAL A 66 17.76 -11.15 0.12
C VAL A 66 18.12 -10.54 -1.23
N VAL A 67 17.45 -9.44 -1.59
CA VAL A 67 17.73 -8.67 -2.80
C VAL A 67 19.14 -8.09 -2.76
N LEU A 68 19.53 -7.45 -1.66
CA LEU A 68 20.86 -6.87 -1.52
C LEU A 68 21.96 -7.92 -1.65
N LYS A 69 21.76 -9.12 -1.08
CA LYS A 69 22.69 -10.23 -1.25
C LYS A 69 22.78 -10.69 -2.70
N ALA A 70 21.65 -10.74 -3.42
CA ALA A 70 21.61 -11.17 -4.81
C ALA A 70 22.33 -10.21 -5.78
N VAL A 71 22.37 -8.90 -5.48
CA VAL A 71 23.07 -7.89 -6.28
C VAL A 71 24.50 -7.59 -5.81
N GLY A 72 24.99 -8.28 -4.76
CA GLY A 72 26.34 -8.11 -4.22
C GLY A 72 26.48 -6.94 -3.23
N GLY A 73 25.39 -6.49 -2.62
CA GLY A 73 25.34 -5.42 -1.62
C GLY A 73 24.92 -4.06 -2.18
N TRP A 74 24.71 -3.10 -1.27
CA TRP A 74 24.25 -1.75 -1.62
C TRP A 74 25.21 -1.02 -2.56
N SER A 75 26.52 -1.08 -2.28
CA SER A 75 27.55 -0.44 -3.11
C SER A 75 27.59 -1.00 -4.53
N SER A 76 27.52 -2.33 -4.66
CA SER A 76 27.47 -3.05 -5.94
C SER A 76 26.22 -2.68 -6.74
N MET A 77 25.06 -2.66 -6.10
CA MET A 77 23.80 -2.24 -6.71
C MET A 77 23.92 -0.82 -7.27
N TRP A 78 24.41 0.11 -6.45
CA TRP A 78 24.52 1.51 -6.85
C TRP A 78 25.49 1.73 -8.01
N ALA A 79 26.58 0.96 -8.07
CA ALA A 79 27.57 1.01 -9.14
C ALA A 79 27.03 0.47 -10.48
N GLN A 80 26.18 -0.57 -10.45
CA GLN A 80 25.60 -1.20 -11.63
C GLN A 80 24.43 -0.44 -12.25
N LEU A 81 23.84 0.52 -11.52
CA LEU A 81 22.78 1.37 -12.06
C LEU A 81 23.29 2.26 -13.22
N PRO A 82 22.41 2.71 -14.12
CA PRO A 82 22.79 3.61 -15.21
C PRO A 82 23.43 4.92 -14.70
N PRO A 83 24.25 5.61 -15.53
CA PRO A 83 24.89 6.88 -15.16
C PRO A 83 23.89 7.95 -14.68
N ASP A 84 22.68 7.91 -15.21
CA ASP A 84 21.57 8.80 -14.86
C ASP A 84 20.99 8.56 -13.44
N ARG A 85 21.52 7.63 -12.64
CA ARG A 85 21.10 7.35 -11.27
C ARG A 85 21.07 8.56 -10.31
N PHE A 86 21.83 9.61 -10.63
CA PHE A 86 21.87 10.85 -9.84
C PHE A 86 21.00 11.98 -10.41
N ARG A 87 20.26 11.74 -11.51
CA ARG A 87 19.32 12.74 -12.03
C ARG A 87 18.17 12.89 -11.03
N LEU A 88 18.22 13.97 -10.25
CA LEU A 88 17.17 14.37 -9.32
C LEU A 88 15.87 14.78 -10.02
N PHE A 89 15.96 15.16 -11.30
CA PHE A 89 14.84 15.56 -12.14
C PHE A 89 14.82 14.68 -13.40
N SER A 90 13.67 14.07 -13.69
CA SER A 90 13.45 13.38 -14.96
C SER A 90 12.87 14.37 -15.97
N GLU A 91 13.02 14.09 -17.28
CA GLU A 91 12.46 14.92 -18.36
C GLU A 91 10.92 15.01 -18.33
N ARG A 92 10.24 14.15 -17.55
CA ARG A 92 8.79 14.19 -17.31
C ARG A 92 8.39 14.97 -16.06
N PHE A 93 9.30 15.17 -15.11
CA PHE A 93 9.02 15.75 -13.80
C PHE A 93 10.00 16.88 -13.50
N ASP A 94 9.78 18.02 -14.16
CA ASP A 94 10.57 19.24 -13.97
C ASP A 94 10.31 19.89 -12.61
N LEU A 95 11.21 20.79 -12.22
CA LEU A 95 11.14 21.56 -10.96
C LEU A 95 9.76 22.22 -10.71
N PRO A 96 9.08 22.84 -11.69
CA PRO A 96 7.76 23.43 -11.47
C PRO A 96 6.71 22.40 -11.10
N TYR A 97 6.75 21.21 -11.73
CA TYR A 97 5.82 20.13 -11.42
C TYR A 97 6.02 19.66 -9.97
N ILE A 98 7.27 19.47 -9.54
CA ILE A 98 7.59 19.06 -8.16
C ILE A 98 7.13 20.12 -7.15
N LEU A 99 7.34 21.41 -7.43
CA LEU A 99 6.91 22.49 -6.54
C LEU A 99 5.38 22.53 -6.39
N VAL A 100 4.64 22.41 -7.50
CA VAL A 100 3.17 22.33 -7.47
C VAL A 100 2.72 21.08 -6.72
N PHE A 101 3.32 19.92 -7.01
CA PHE A 101 3.02 18.67 -6.34
C PHE A 101 3.26 18.74 -4.83
N LEU A 102 4.35 19.40 -4.41
CA LEU A 102 4.68 19.59 -3.00
C LEU A 102 3.64 20.47 -2.29
N VAL A 103 3.19 21.57 -2.92
CA VAL A 103 2.10 22.40 -2.37
C VAL A 103 0.81 21.59 -2.24
N VAL A 104 0.44 20.82 -3.26
CA VAL A 104 -0.76 19.97 -3.25
C VAL A 104 -0.67 18.94 -2.12
N ILE A 105 0.43 18.21 -2.00
CA ILE A 105 0.62 17.20 -0.94
C ILE A 105 0.57 17.83 0.45
N VAL A 106 1.20 18.99 0.65
CA VAL A 106 1.21 19.67 1.95
C VAL A 106 -0.21 20.07 2.35
N LEU A 107 -1.00 20.62 1.41
CA LEU A 107 -2.39 20.98 1.68
C LEU A 107 -3.28 19.74 1.89
N SER A 108 -3.11 18.69 1.09
CA SER A 108 -3.85 17.44 1.25
C SER A 108 -3.62 16.80 2.62
N TYR A 109 -2.36 16.68 3.07
CA TYR A 109 -2.05 16.06 4.37
C TYR A 109 -2.36 16.93 5.59
N ASN A 110 -2.40 18.27 5.46
CA ASN A 110 -2.72 19.17 6.57
C ASN A 110 -4.21 19.53 6.68
N GLY A 111 -5.06 19.07 5.76
CA GLY A 111 -6.51 19.35 5.82
C GLY A 111 -7.40 18.69 4.79
N GLY A 112 -6.86 18.05 3.75
CA GLY A 112 -7.62 17.36 2.71
C GLY A 112 -7.93 15.89 2.99
N THR A 113 -7.14 15.20 3.83
CA THR A 113 -7.34 13.77 4.12
C THR A 113 -8.18 13.58 5.40
N TRP A 114 -9.51 13.63 5.25
CA TRP A 114 -10.47 13.58 6.37
C TRP A 114 -10.34 12.31 7.23
N GLY A 115 -10.04 11.16 6.62
CA GLY A 115 -9.82 9.90 7.34
C GLY A 115 -8.63 9.91 8.30
N LEU A 116 -7.55 10.64 7.99
CA LEU A 116 -6.42 10.82 8.92
C LEU A 116 -6.83 11.71 10.10
N ALA A 117 -7.60 12.78 9.84
CA ALA A 117 -8.09 13.66 10.89
C ALA A 117 -9.01 12.91 11.87
N GLN A 118 -9.95 12.10 11.38
CA GLN A 118 -10.82 11.25 12.22
C GLN A 118 -10.01 10.33 13.15
N ARG A 119 -8.95 9.70 12.63
CA ARG A 119 -8.06 8.81 13.41
C ARG A 119 -7.31 9.57 14.51
N PHE A 120 -6.88 10.82 14.27
CA PHE A 120 -6.28 11.66 15.29
C PHE A 120 -7.29 12.19 16.32
N TYR A 121 -8.52 12.51 15.90
CA TYR A 121 -9.59 12.94 16.82
C TYR A 121 -10.06 11.82 17.76
N ALA A 122 -9.96 10.56 17.34
CA ALA A 122 -10.24 9.41 18.20
C ALA A 122 -9.22 9.23 19.34
N LEU A 123 -8.07 9.92 19.30
CA LEU A 123 -7.07 9.88 20.36
C LEU A 123 -7.44 10.86 21.48
N GLY A 124 -7.86 10.33 22.63
CA GLY A 124 -8.36 11.13 23.75
C GLY A 124 -7.35 12.06 24.44
N LYS A 125 -6.05 12.01 24.10
CA LYS A 125 -5.01 12.87 24.69
C LYS A 125 -4.08 13.47 23.63
N PRO A 126 -3.77 14.78 23.71
CA PRO A 126 -2.90 15.46 22.74
C PRO A 126 -1.45 14.92 22.74
N GLY A 127 -0.96 14.43 23.88
CA GLY A 127 0.36 13.81 23.98
C GLY A 127 0.48 12.49 23.20
N ASP A 128 -0.59 11.71 23.12
CA ASP A 128 -0.61 10.44 22.40
C ASP A 128 -0.80 10.66 20.89
N ALA A 129 -1.58 11.69 20.50
CA ALA A 129 -1.65 12.16 19.12
C ALA A 129 -0.28 12.58 18.56
N LYS A 130 0.54 13.28 19.35
CA LYS A 130 1.90 13.66 18.95
C LYS A 130 2.81 12.44 18.74
N LYS A 131 2.74 11.44 19.61
CA LYS A 131 3.53 10.20 19.47
C LYS A 131 3.12 9.41 18.23
N ALA A 132 1.81 9.27 18.00
CA ALA A 132 1.27 8.63 16.82
C ALA A 132 1.75 9.35 15.54
N ALA A 133 1.64 10.68 15.50
CA ALA A 133 2.11 11.48 14.37
C ALA A 133 3.62 11.32 14.12
N LEU A 134 4.45 11.31 15.17
CA LEU A 134 5.89 11.14 15.03
C LEU A 134 6.26 9.73 14.52
N LEU A 135 5.57 8.70 15.02
CA LEU A 135 5.76 7.33 14.55
C LEU A 135 5.36 7.20 13.07
N SER A 136 4.21 7.76 12.69
CA SER A 136 3.77 7.80 11.30
C SER A 136 4.80 8.53 10.43
N ALA A 137 5.30 9.69 10.85
CA ALA A 137 6.32 10.43 10.11
C ALA A 137 7.62 9.62 9.92
N ALA A 138 8.09 8.93 10.97
CA ALA A 138 9.27 8.08 10.87
C ALA A 138 9.05 6.90 9.91
N LEU A 139 7.88 6.25 9.96
CA LEU A 139 7.52 5.17 9.05
C LEU A 139 7.41 5.66 7.60
N TYR A 140 6.76 6.80 7.37
CA TYR A 140 6.67 7.40 6.03
C TYR A 140 8.03 7.80 5.47
N LEU A 141 9.03 8.07 6.31
CA LEU A 141 10.39 8.37 5.86
C LEU A 141 11.18 7.10 5.52
N VAL A 142 11.10 6.08 6.37
CA VAL A 142 11.97 4.89 6.27
C VAL A 142 11.38 3.80 5.39
N TYR A 143 10.08 3.57 5.46
CA TYR A 143 9.42 2.47 4.79
C TYR A 143 9.48 2.56 3.25
N PRO A 144 9.28 3.74 2.62
CA PRO A 144 9.46 3.86 1.17
C PRO A 144 10.86 3.46 0.71
N LEU A 145 11.91 3.80 1.47
CA LEU A 145 13.28 3.40 1.13
C LEU A 145 13.43 1.87 1.08
N ALA A 146 12.77 1.15 2.01
CA ALA A 146 12.77 -0.31 2.01
C ALA A 146 12.06 -0.89 0.77
N ILE A 147 10.93 -0.30 0.34
CA ILE A 147 10.20 -0.72 -0.87
C ILE A 147 11.02 -0.42 -2.14
N TYR A 148 11.72 0.71 -2.18
CA TYR A 148 12.48 1.12 -3.37
C TYR A 148 13.75 0.29 -3.61
N ILE A 149 14.34 -0.33 -2.58
CA ILE A 149 15.53 -1.18 -2.75
C ILE A 149 15.28 -2.32 -3.78
N PRO A 150 14.24 -3.18 -3.62
CA PRO A 150 13.85 -4.15 -4.65
C PRO A 150 13.58 -3.53 -6.02
N VAL A 151 12.95 -2.36 -6.08
CA VAL A 151 12.62 -1.68 -7.33
C VAL A 151 13.88 -1.24 -8.07
N TRP A 152 14.85 -0.64 -7.38
CA TRP A 152 16.14 -0.25 -7.97
C TRP A 152 17.00 -1.44 -8.37
N ALA A 153 16.88 -2.56 -7.66
CA ALA A 153 17.56 -3.80 -8.02
C ALA A 153 16.91 -4.52 -9.22
N SER A 154 15.65 -4.20 -9.57
CA SER A 154 14.90 -4.91 -10.60
C SER A 154 15.59 -4.97 -11.98
N PRO A 155 16.18 -3.90 -12.55
CA PRO A 155 16.87 -3.99 -13.85
C PRO A 155 18.10 -4.90 -13.82
N ILE A 156 18.76 -5.01 -12.67
CA ILE A 156 19.93 -5.88 -12.47
C ILE A 156 19.49 -7.35 -12.34
N LEU A 157 18.37 -7.58 -11.64
CA LEU A 157 17.90 -8.92 -11.30
C LEU A 157 17.01 -9.56 -12.37
N LEU A 158 16.25 -8.76 -13.12
CA LEU A 158 15.24 -9.19 -14.08
C LEU A 158 15.56 -8.78 -15.53
N GLY A 159 16.54 -7.89 -15.72
CA GLY A 159 16.81 -7.25 -17.01
C GLY A 159 15.93 -6.01 -17.26
N PRO A 160 16.07 -5.36 -18.43
CA PRO A 160 15.33 -4.14 -18.75
C PRO A 160 13.82 -4.41 -18.82
N LEU A 161 13.06 -3.82 -17.90
CA LEU A 161 11.60 -3.88 -17.87
C LEU A 161 10.99 -2.89 -18.87
N ALA A 162 9.96 -3.34 -19.61
CA ALA A 162 9.17 -2.47 -20.47
C ALA A 162 8.47 -1.36 -19.64
N GLU A 163 8.11 -0.24 -20.27
CA GLU A 163 7.57 0.94 -19.56
C GLU A 163 6.34 0.60 -18.70
N GLY A 164 5.43 -0.25 -19.17
CA GLY A 164 4.26 -0.71 -18.42
C GLY A 164 4.55 -1.76 -17.31
N GLN A 165 5.75 -2.34 -17.28
CA GLN A 165 6.16 -3.30 -16.24
C GLN A 165 6.93 -2.64 -15.09
N ARG A 166 7.35 -1.38 -15.25
CA ARG A 166 8.11 -0.67 -14.21
C ARG A 166 7.30 -0.45 -12.94
N GLU A 167 6.00 -0.23 -13.06
CA GLU A 167 5.08 -0.13 -11.91
C GLU A 167 4.97 -1.46 -11.14
N GLN A 168 5.17 -2.58 -11.83
CA GLN A 168 5.09 -3.93 -11.28
C GLN A 168 6.45 -4.42 -10.76
N ALA A 169 7.52 -3.62 -10.85
CA ALA A 169 8.88 -4.03 -10.53
C ALA A 169 9.02 -4.63 -9.12
N TYR A 170 8.36 -4.04 -8.12
CA TYR A 170 8.36 -4.57 -6.75
C TYR A 170 7.77 -5.99 -6.70
N ILE A 171 6.59 -6.20 -7.31
CA ILE A 171 5.90 -7.49 -7.31
C ILE A 171 6.69 -8.53 -8.11
N LEU A 172 7.30 -8.15 -9.24
CA LEU A 172 8.11 -9.07 -10.06
C LEU A 172 9.36 -9.55 -9.30
N VAL A 173 10.02 -8.65 -8.56
CA VAL A 173 11.15 -9.03 -7.70
C VAL A 173 10.68 -9.89 -6.53
N ALA A 174 9.56 -9.52 -5.90
CA ALA A 174 8.95 -10.31 -4.84
C ALA A 174 8.56 -11.73 -5.32
N GLN A 175 8.01 -11.88 -6.53
CA GLN A 175 7.66 -13.17 -7.13
C GLN A 175 8.89 -14.06 -7.32
N LYS A 176 10.05 -13.46 -7.66
CA LYS A 176 11.30 -14.19 -7.85
C LYS A 176 11.94 -14.64 -6.54
N PHE A 177 11.86 -13.83 -5.48
CA PHE A 177 12.63 -14.06 -4.24
C PHE A 177 11.80 -14.46 -3.02
N LEU A 178 10.51 -14.14 -2.93
CA LEU A 178 9.70 -14.57 -1.78
C LEU A 178 9.51 -16.10 -1.68
N PRO A 179 9.31 -16.84 -2.78
CA PRO A 179 9.18 -18.30 -2.70
C PRO A 179 10.43 -19.01 -2.18
N THR A 180 11.62 -18.40 -2.31
CA THR A 180 12.87 -18.96 -1.79
C THR A 180 13.02 -18.75 -0.28
N ILE A 181 12.30 -17.79 0.30
CA ILE A 181 12.24 -17.57 1.76
C ILE A 181 11.22 -18.52 2.38
N ALA A 182 9.99 -18.55 1.87
CA ALA A 182 8.97 -19.50 2.28
C ALA A 182 7.88 -19.70 1.20
N PRO A 183 7.40 -20.95 0.99
CA PRO A 183 6.34 -21.26 0.04
C PRO A 183 4.99 -20.76 0.59
N GLY A 184 4.67 -19.49 0.35
CA GLY A 184 3.42 -18.86 0.80
C GLY A 184 3.49 -17.34 0.97
N LEU A 185 4.70 -16.78 1.13
CA LEU A 185 4.88 -15.33 1.32
C LEU A 185 4.37 -14.50 0.14
N LEU A 186 4.48 -15.01 -1.08
CA LEU A 186 3.95 -14.35 -2.26
C LEU A 186 2.42 -14.25 -2.21
N GLY A 187 1.73 -15.36 -1.87
CA GLY A 187 0.28 -15.36 -1.72
C GLY A 187 -0.17 -14.42 -0.60
N LEU A 188 0.53 -14.46 0.53
CA LEU A 188 0.28 -13.57 1.66
C LEU A 188 0.44 -12.09 1.29
N LEU A 189 1.49 -11.74 0.54
CA LEU A 189 1.71 -10.38 0.03
C LEU A 189 0.54 -9.93 -0.86
N VAL A 190 0.16 -10.76 -1.83
CA VAL A 190 -0.90 -10.44 -2.79
C VAL A 190 -2.24 -10.29 -2.08
N SER A 191 -2.57 -11.18 -1.16
CA SER A 191 -3.79 -11.08 -0.35
C SER A 191 -3.81 -9.80 0.51
N ALA A 192 -2.68 -9.44 1.13
CA ALA A 192 -2.58 -8.21 1.91
C ALA A 192 -2.71 -6.95 1.06
N MET A 193 -2.09 -6.92 -0.13
CA MET A 193 -2.25 -5.82 -1.08
C MET A 193 -3.70 -5.67 -1.55
N PHE A 194 -4.36 -6.79 -1.85
CA PHE A 194 -5.77 -6.77 -2.26
C PHE A 194 -6.67 -6.24 -1.14
N ALA A 195 -6.47 -6.73 0.08
CA ALA A 195 -7.21 -6.29 1.25
C ALA A 195 -6.93 -4.79 1.58
N ALA A 196 -5.69 -4.33 1.43
CA ALA A 196 -5.31 -2.92 1.59
C ALA A 196 -5.96 -2.01 0.55
N THR A 197 -6.00 -2.42 -0.72
CA THR A 197 -6.69 -1.67 -1.76
C THR A 197 -8.20 -1.59 -1.47
N MET A 198 -8.82 -2.69 -1.03
CA MET A 198 -10.22 -2.67 -0.60
C MET A 198 -10.42 -1.70 0.57
N SER A 199 -9.56 -1.74 1.57
CA SER A 199 -9.65 -0.85 2.74
C SER A 199 -9.46 0.62 2.37
N MET A 200 -8.55 0.93 1.44
CA MET A 200 -8.34 2.30 0.95
C MET A 200 -9.56 2.85 0.21
N ILE A 201 -10.14 2.04 -0.68
CA ILE A 201 -11.43 2.35 -1.31
C ILE A 201 -12.48 2.54 -0.22
N ASP A 202 -12.46 1.72 0.83
CA ASP A 202 -13.32 1.81 2.00
C ASP A 202 -13.24 3.17 2.72
N SER A 203 -12.04 3.60 3.09
CA SER A 203 -11.80 4.85 3.82
C SER A 203 -11.94 6.13 2.98
N ASP A 204 -11.56 6.16 1.69
CA ASP A 204 -11.62 7.38 0.87
C ASP A 204 -13.05 7.86 0.57
N ILE A 205 -14.01 6.99 0.79
CA ILE A 205 -15.43 7.18 0.48
C ILE A 205 -16.27 7.49 1.74
N ASN A 206 -15.77 7.14 2.93
CA ASN A 206 -16.42 7.39 4.24
C ASN A 206 -16.11 8.82 4.73
#